data_AF-A0A1I1HNI0-F1
#
_entry.id   AF-A0A1I1HNI0-F1
#
_cell.length_a   1.000
_cell.length_b   1.000
_cell.length_c   1.000
_cell.angle_alpha   90.00
_cell.angle_beta   90.00
_cell.angle_gamma   90.00
#
_symmetry.space_group_name_H-M   'P 1'
#
loop_
_entity.id
_entity.type
_entity.pdbx_description
1 polymer ?
#
loop_
_entity_poly.entity_id
_entity_poly.type
_entity_poly.pdbx_seq_one_letter_code
_entity_poly.pdbx_strand_id
1 'polypeptide(L)'
;MNTQTSRTVPSIEASSAGLSSWSLLADLGRQQFILATESACAVFRGSETIRKIQQQAAHHAALQHDAAAQKLRNQSGPSDLLVIQADLMLSNLQGATQYWQQLAAAMIKTQVDMAACTSQVLQTAPEYGLKPALEA
;
A
#
# COMPACT_ATOMS: atom_id res chain seq x y z
N MET A 1 19.71 -38.20 68.58
CA MET A 1 20.20 -38.18 67.19
C MET A 1 19.49 -37.04 66.50
N ASN A 2 20.25 -36.03 66.07
CA ASN A 2 19.73 -34.71 65.67
C ASN A 2 19.31 -34.67 64.20
N THR A 3 18.31 -33.84 63.96
CA THR A 3 17.62 -33.46 62.72
C THR A 3 18.51 -32.82 61.66
N GLN A 4 18.26 -33.10 60.38
CA GLN A 4 18.53 -32.14 59.30
C GLN A 4 17.51 -32.29 58.16
N THR A 5 16.58 -31.34 58.12
CA THR A 5 15.68 -31.05 57.00
C THR A 5 16.43 -30.22 55.97
N SER A 6 16.65 -30.78 54.77
CA SER A 6 17.18 -30.01 53.64
C SER A 6 16.10 -29.08 53.10
N ARG A 7 16.37 -27.79 53.25
CA ARG A 7 15.64 -26.64 52.72
C ARG A 7 15.65 -26.67 51.19
N THR A 8 14.47 -26.80 50.57
CA THR A 8 14.27 -26.55 49.14
C THR A 8 14.45 -25.06 48.86
N VAL A 9 15.47 -24.71 48.07
CA VAL A 9 15.61 -23.37 47.50
C VAL A 9 14.68 -23.29 46.29
N PRO A 10 13.72 -22.34 46.22
CA PRO A 10 13.00 -22.09 44.98
C PRO A 10 13.98 -21.47 43.98
N SER A 11 14.30 -22.22 42.93
CA SER A 11 15.20 -21.79 41.87
C SER A 11 14.61 -20.60 41.11
N ILE A 12 15.48 -19.64 40.84
CA ILE A 12 15.23 -18.38 40.14
C ILE A 12 15.01 -18.70 38.64
N GLU A 13 13.87 -19.28 38.28
CA GLU A 13 13.48 -19.50 36.87
C GLU A 13 12.22 -18.70 36.48
N ALA A 14 11.43 -18.27 37.46
CA ALA A 14 10.21 -17.50 37.20
C ALA A 14 10.48 -16.05 36.72
N SER A 15 11.62 -15.45 37.08
CA SER A 15 11.93 -14.06 36.72
C SER A 15 12.51 -13.89 35.32
N SER A 16 13.20 -14.90 34.76
CA SER A 16 13.67 -14.87 33.36
C SER A 16 12.50 -15.05 32.39
N ALA A 17 11.56 -15.94 32.72
CA ALA A 17 10.34 -16.16 31.95
C ALA A 17 9.49 -14.88 31.85
N GLY A 18 9.28 -14.17 32.96
CA GLY A 18 8.51 -12.92 32.97
C GLY A 18 9.15 -11.78 32.15
N LEU A 19 10.48 -11.66 32.19
CA LEU A 19 11.22 -10.68 31.38
C LEU A 19 11.20 -11.03 29.89
N SER A 20 11.27 -12.32 29.54
CA SER A 20 11.13 -12.78 28.15
C SER A 20 9.71 -12.59 27.59
N SER A 21 8.67 -12.78 28.41
CA SER A 21 7.30 -12.51 27.99
C SER A 21 7.04 -11.01 27.77
N TRP A 22 7.63 -10.15 28.60
CA TRP A 22 7.54 -8.70 28.43
C TRP A 22 8.30 -8.20 27.19
N SER A 23 9.50 -8.74 26.92
CA SER A 23 10.25 -8.41 25.71
C SER A 23 9.51 -8.85 24.44
N LEU A 24 8.93 -10.06 24.44
CA LEU A 24 8.10 -10.55 23.33
C LEU A 24 6.88 -9.67 23.06
N LEU A 25 6.18 -9.23 24.12
CA LEU A 25 5.05 -8.31 23.99
C LEU A 25 5.48 -6.93 23.46
N ALA A 26 6.60 -6.40 23.95
CA ALA A 26 7.15 -5.13 23.47
C ALA A 26 7.61 -5.22 22.00
N ASP A 27 8.21 -6.33 21.60
CA ASP A 27 8.63 -6.58 20.22
C ASP A 27 7.44 -6.77 19.28
N LEU A 28 6.37 -7.45 19.72
CA LEU A 28 5.13 -7.56 18.97
C LEU A 28 4.49 -6.17 18.73
N GLY A 29 4.41 -5.34 19.77
CA GLY A 29 3.90 -3.97 19.66
C GLY A 29 4.74 -3.11 18.71
N ARG A 30 6.08 -3.25 18.76
CA ARG A 30 7.00 -2.59 17.83
C ARG A 30 6.77 -3.05 16.39
N GLN A 31 6.63 -4.36 16.16
CA GLN A 31 6.35 -4.92 14.82
C GLN A 31 5.01 -4.46 14.27
N GLN A 32 3.96 -4.37 15.09
CA GLN A 32 2.66 -3.83 14.68
C GLN A 32 2.76 -2.36 14.25
N PHE A 33 3.53 -1.55 14.97
CA PHE A 33 3.72 -0.14 14.63
C PHE A 33 4.54 0.03 13.34
N ILE A 34 5.57 -0.79 13.14
CA ILE A 34 6.33 -0.85 11.88
C ILE A 34 5.39 -1.19 10.71
N LEU A 35 4.62 -2.28 10.84
CA LEU A 35 3.66 -2.71 9.82
C LEU A 35 2.67 -1.59 9.47
N ALA A 36 2.08 -0.94 10.48
CA ALA A 36 1.12 0.14 10.28
C ALA A 36 1.76 1.32 9.54
N THR A 37 2.99 1.68 9.90
CA THR A 37 3.74 2.78 9.29
C THR A 37 4.11 2.47 7.84
N GLU A 38 4.60 1.26 7.56
CA GLU A 38 4.93 0.83 6.21
C GLU A 38 3.69 0.74 5.31
N SER A 39 2.59 0.23 5.85
CA SER A 39 1.29 0.16 5.15
C SER A 39 0.79 1.57 4.82
N ALA A 40 0.87 2.51 5.77
CA ALA A 40 0.52 3.91 5.53
C ALA A 40 1.39 4.53 4.42
N CYS A 41 2.70 4.25 4.42
CA CYS A 41 3.60 4.71 3.36
C CYS A 41 3.20 4.15 1.98
N ALA A 42 2.86 2.87 1.89
CA ALA A 42 2.38 2.25 0.66
C ALA A 42 1.10 2.94 0.15
N VAL A 43 0.13 3.20 1.04
CA VAL A 43 -1.10 3.92 0.70
C VAL A 43 -0.82 5.34 0.21
N PHE A 44 0.07 6.08 0.86
CA PHE A 44 0.40 7.44 0.44
C PHE A 44 1.09 7.48 -0.93
N ARG A 45 2.02 6.57 -1.20
CA ARG A 45 2.68 6.43 -2.52
C ARG A 45 1.68 6.03 -3.60
N GLY A 46 0.77 5.10 -3.30
CA GLY A 46 -0.34 4.73 -4.17
C GLY A 46 -1.23 5.93 -4.50
N SER A 47 -1.62 6.69 -3.47
CA SER A 47 -2.44 7.89 -3.61
C SER A 47 -1.75 8.98 -4.45
N GLU A 48 -0.45 9.17 -4.27
CA GLU A 48 0.35 10.09 -5.09
C GLU A 48 0.36 9.66 -6.57
N THR A 49 0.56 8.36 -6.82
CA THR A 49 0.54 7.80 -8.18
C THR A 49 -0.82 8.03 -8.84
N ILE A 50 -1.91 7.79 -8.13
CA ILE A 50 -3.29 8.03 -8.62
C ILE A 50 -3.48 9.51 -8.96
N ARG A 51 -3.05 10.44 -8.10
CA ARG A 51 -3.15 11.87 -8.38
C ARG A 51 -2.37 12.28 -9.63
N LYS A 52 -1.19 11.71 -9.85
CA LYS A 52 -0.41 11.94 -11.07
C LYS A 52 -1.15 11.47 -12.32
N ILE A 53 -1.77 10.29 -12.27
CA ILE A 53 -2.59 9.76 -13.37
C ILE A 53 -3.78 10.69 -13.67
N GLN A 54 -4.50 11.13 -12.63
CA GLN A 54 -5.61 12.08 -12.77
C GLN A 54 -5.16 13.40 -13.38
N GLN A 55 -4.05 13.95 -12.89
CA GLN A 55 -3.48 15.20 -13.41
C GLN A 55 -3.08 15.08 -14.88
N GLN A 56 -2.43 13.98 -15.27
CA GLN A 56 -2.04 13.72 -16.66
C GLN A 56 -3.25 13.61 -17.57
N ALA A 57 -4.28 12.85 -17.16
CA ALA A 57 -5.51 12.71 -17.93
C ALA A 57 -6.22 14.06 -18.12
N ALA A 58 -6.34 14.86 -17.05
CA ALA A 58 -6.93 16.19 -17.11
C ALA A 58 -6.14 17.13 -18.03
N HIS A 59 -4.80 17.12 -17.94
CA HIS A 59 -3.94 17.93 -18.79
C HIS A 59 -4.07 17.55 -20.26
N HIS A 60 -4.09 16.25 -20.58
CA HIS A 60 -4.24 15.78 -21.95
C HIS A 60 -5.60 16.19 -22.56
N ALA A 61 -6.69 16.01 -21.81
CA ALA A 61 -8.01 16.44 -22.23
C ALA A 61 -8.06 17.96 -22.48
N ALA A 62 -7.46 18.76 -21.58
CA ALA A 62 -7.39 20.21 -21.75
C ALA A 62 -6.66 20.61 -23.04
N LEU A 63 -5.53 19.98 -23.36
CA LEU A 63 -4.79 20.25 -24.60
C LEU A 63 -5.60 19.90 -25.86
N GLN A 64 -6.29 18.76 -25.86
CA GLN A 64 -7.14 18.35 -26.99
C GLN A 64 -8.29 19.33 -27.21
N HIS A 65 -8.94 19.76 -26.13
CA HIS A 65 -10.03 20.72 -26.20
C HIS A 65 -9.55 22.13 -26.60
N ASP A 66 -8.38 22.57 -26.15
CA ASP A 66 -7.82 23.85 -26.58
C ASP A 66 -7.45 23.81 -28.08
N ALA A 67 -6.84 22.73 -28.56
CA ALA A 67 -6.56 22.54 -29.98
C ALA A 67 -7.84 22.54 -30.83
N ALA A 68 -8.90 21.88 -30.37
CA ALA A 68 -10.20 21.92 -31.04
C ALA A 68 -10.81 23.33 -31.02
N ALA A 69 -10.73 24.06 -29.91
CA ALA A 69 -11.19 25.44 -29.81
C ALA A 69 -10.43 26.37 -30.78
N GLN A 70 -9.12 26.18 -30.93
CA GLN A 70 -8.31 26.90 -31.91
C GLN A 70 -8.76 26.60 -33.35
N LYS A 71 -9.01 25.32 -33.68
CA LYS A 71 -9.57 24.94 -34.99
C LYS A 71 -10.91 25.62 -35.25
N LEU A 72 -11.82 25.63 -34.28
CA LEU A 72 -13.15 26.24 -34.40
C LEU A 72 -13.10 27.78 -34.58
N ARG A 73 -12.12 28.46 -33.97
CA ARG A 73 -11.94 29.91 -34.13
C ARG A 73 -11.45 30.28 -35.54
N ASN A 74 -10.68 29.39 -36.16
CA ASN A 74 -10.28 29.54 -37.55
C ASN A 74 -11.46 29.06 -38.42
N GLN A 75 -11.90 29.87 -39.40
CA GLN A 75 -13.13 29.64 -40.19
C GLN A 75 -13.29 28.15 -40.57
N SER A 76 -14.21 27.46 -39.89
CA SER A 76 -14.48 26.03 -40.05
C SER A 76 -15.81 25.88 -40.79
N GLY A 77 -15.82 25.15 -41.91
CA GLY A 77 -17.05 24.84 -42.63
C GLY A 77 -17.93 23.83 -41.88
N PRO A 78 -19.21 23.64 -42.25
CA PRO A 78 -20.10 22.69 -41.58
C PRO A 78 -19.58 21.25 -41.55
N SER A 79 -18.85 20.82 -42.58
CA SER A 79 -18.18 19.51 -42.62
C SER A 79 -17.05 19.40 -41.60
N ASP A 80 -16.30 20.49 -41.39
CA ASP A 80 -15.15 20.51 -40.49
C ASP A 80 -15.59 20.42 -39.02
N LEU A 81 -16.77 20.96 -38.69
CA LEU A 81 -17.36 20.84 -37.37
C LEU A 81 -17.61 19.38 -36.98
N LEU A 82 -18.15 18.58 -37.90
CA LEU A 82 -18.40 17.15 -37.67
C LEU A 82 -17.09 16.37 -37.48
N VAL A 83 -16.06 16.71 -38.25
CA VAL A 83 -14.73 16.11 -38.10
C VAL A 83 -14.14 16.45 -36.74
N ILE A 84 -14.16 17.73 -36.34
CA ILE A 84 -13.66 18.17 -35.02
C ILE A 84 -14.41 17.44 -33.88
N GLN A 85 -15.73 17.29 -34.00
CA GLN A 85 -16.53 16.60 -33.00
C GLN A 85 -16.21 15.09 -32.94
N ALA A 86 -16.07 14.43 -34.08
CA ALA A 86 -15.70 13.01 -34.15
C ALA A 86 -14.30 12.77 -33.56
N ASP A 87 -13.33 13.64 -33.91
CA ASP A 87 -11.96 13.60 -33.36
C ASP A 87 -11.97 13.73 -31.84
N LEU A 88 -12.73 14.69 -31.29
CA LEU A 88 -12.86 14.87 -29.84
C LEU A 88 -13.51 13.67 -29.17
N MET A 89 -14.57 13.10 -29.74
CA MET A 89 -15.22 11.91 -29.18
C MET A 89 -14.27 10.72 -29.10
N LEU A 90 -13.56 10.44 -30.20
CA LEU A 90 -12.60 9.34 -30.25
C LEU A 90 -11.46 9.56 -29.25
N SER A 91 -10.93 10.79 -29.21
CA SER A 91 -9.86 11.18 -28.29
C SER A 91 -10.27 11.03 -26.82
N ASN A 92 -11.49 11.46 -26.47
CA ASN A 92 -12.02 11.31 -25.12
C ASN A 92 -12.23 9.85 -24.74
N LEU A 93 -12.71 9.01 -25.66
CA LEU A 93 -12.87 7.58 -25.41
C LEU A 93 -11.52 6.88 -25.19
N GLN A 94 -10.53 7.20 -26.01
CA GLN A 94 -9.17 6.68 -25.86
C GLN A 94 -8.54 7.15 -24.55
N GLY A 95 -8.64 8.44 -24.24
CA GLY A 95 -8.14 9.03 -22.99
C GLY A 95 -8.80 8.42 -21.76
N ALA A 96 -10.13 8.23 -21.77
CA ALA A 96 -10.85 7.59 -20.69
C ALA A 96 -10.43 6.13 -20.50
N THR A 97 -10.26 5.38 -21.59
CA THR A 97 -9.81 3.98 -21.55
C THR A 97 -8.41 3.88 -20.92
N GLN A 98 -7.47 4.71 -21.38
CA GLN A 98 -6.11 4.76 -20.84
C GLN A 98 -6.10 5.16 -19.36
N TYR A 99 -6.88 6.18 -18.99
CA TYR A 99 -7.03 6.63 -17.61
C TYR A 99 -7.50 5.49 -16.70
N TRP A 100 -8.57 4.77 -17.08
CA TRP A 100 -9.09 3.66 -16.28
C TRP A 100 -8.11 2.51 -16.15
N GLN A 101 -7.40 2.17 -17.23
CA GLN A 101 -6.35 1.13 -17.20
C GLN A 101 -5.21 1.50 -16.23
N GLN A 102 -4.70 2.73 -16.32
CA GLN A 102 -3.63 3.21 -15.44
C GLN A 102 -4.09 3.28 -13.97
N LEU A 103 -5.32 3.74 -13.74
CA LEU A 103 -5.89 3.81 -12.40
C LEU A 103 -6.03 2.42 -11.79
N ALA A 104 -6.54 1.44 -12.54
CA ALA A 104 -6.65 0.05 -12.10
C ALA A 104 -5.27 -0.54 -11.77
N ALA A 105 -4.28 -0.33 -12.63
CA ALA A 105 -2.91 -0.79 -12.40
C ALA A 105 -2.30 -0.17 -11.13
N ALA A 106 -2.49 1.13 -10.89
CA ALA A 106 -2.01 1.81 -9.70
C ALA A 106 -2.67 1.28 -8.41
N MET A 107 -3.98 1.00 -8.46
CA MET A 107 -4.70 0.41 -7.33
C MET A 107 -4.21 -1.01 -7.02
N ILE A 108 -4.07 -1.87 -8.03
CA ILE A 108 -3.54 -3.23 -7.87
C ILE A 108 -2.13 -3.18 -7.28
N LYS A 109 -1.26 -2.32 -7.81
CA LYS A 109 0.10 -2.14 -7.29
C LYS A 109 0.09 -1.74 -5.82
N THR A 110 -0.77 -0.80 -5.43
CA THR A 110 -0.88 -0.35 -4.04
C THR A 110 -1.31 -1.49 -3.11
N GLN A 111 -2.27 -2.33 -3.55
CA GLN A 111 -2.70 -3.50 -2.78
C GLN A 111 -1.58 -4.54 -2.61
N VAL A 112 -0.81 -4.79 -3.67
CA VAL A 112 0.36 -5.69 -3.63
C VAL A 112 1.43 -5.14 -2.68
N ASP A 113 1.74 -3.85 -2.77
CA ASP A 113 2.73 -3.21 -1.89
C ASP A 113 2.29 -3.28 -0.42
N MET A 114 1.00 -3.13 -0.11
CA MET A 114 0.45 -3.33 1.24
C MET A 114 0.54 -4.78 1.72
N ALA A 115 0.24 -5.75 0.85
CA ALA A 115 0.33 -7.18 1.18
C ALA A 115 1.80 -7.65 1.38
N ALA A 116 2.75 -6.97 0.76
CA ALA A 116 4.18 -7.23 0.98
C ALA A 116 4.60 -6.84 2.40
N CYS A 117 4.06 -5.75 2.97
CA CYS A 117 4.34 -5.33 4.35
C CYS A 117 3.92 -6.41 5.36
N THR A 118 2.75 -7.04 5.17
CA THR A 118 2.27 -8.11 6.06
C THR A 118 3.09 -9.39 5.93
N SER A 119 3.56 -9.70 4.72
CA SER A 119 4.38 -10.88 4.45
C SER A 119 5.77 -10.80 5.10
N GLN A 120 6.38 -9.62 5.16
CA GLN A 120 7.68 -9.41 5.81
C GLN A 120 7.61 -9.70 7.32
N VAL A 121 6.53 -9.28 8.00
CA VAL A 121 6.33 -9.59 9.43
C VAL A 121 6.25 -11.10 9.67
N LEU A 122 5.52 -11.84 8.82
CA LEU A 122 5.41 -13.30 8.93
C LEU A 122 6.76 -14.02 8.76
N GLN A 123 7.64 -13.50 7.90
CA GLN A 123 8.98 -14.05 7.67
C GLN A 123 9.98 -13.71 8.77
N THR A 124 9.79 -12.59 9.49
CA THR A 124 10.60 -12.27 10.67
C THR A 124 10.17 -13.01 11.94
N ALA A 125 8.94 -13.53 12.00
CA ALA A 125 8.43 -14.33 13.13
C ALA A 125 9.28 -15.58 13.50
N PRO A 126 9.82 -16.38 12.56
CA PRO A 126 10.69 -17.52 12.90
C PRO A 126 12.04 -17.13 13.51
N GLU A 127 12.54 -15.90 13.34
CA GLU A 127 13.79 -15.45 13.98
C GLU A 127 13.62 -15.13 15.48
N TYR A 128 12.38 -14.93 15.95
CA TYR A 128 12.06 -14.65 17.36
C TYR A 128 11.60 -15.89 18.17
N GLY A 129 11.82 -17.11 17.65
CA GLY A 129 11.62 -18.34 18.45
C GLY A 129 10.16 -18.74 18.66
N LEU A 130 9.24 -18.40 17.74
CA LEU A 130 7.82 -18.78 17.82
C LEU A 130 7.51 -20.23 17.41
N LYS A 131 8.51 -21.08 17.16
CA LYS A 131 8.30 -22.47 16.70
C LYS A 131 7.98 -23.53 17.78
N PRO A 132 8.17 -23.35 19.11
CA PRO A 132 7.78 -24.40 20.05
C PRO A 132 6.40 -24.22 20.70
N ALA A 133 5.65 -23.16 20.39
CA ALA A 133 4.38 -22.86 21.09
C ALA A 133 3.11 -23.39 20.38
N LEU A 134 3.24 -23.99 19.19
CA LEU A 134 2.09 -24.51 18.41
C LEU A 134 2.02 -26.04 18.35
N GLU A 135 2.95 -26.74 19.02
CA GLU A 135 3.02 -28.22 19.06
C GLU A 135 2.89 -28.79 20.48
N ALA A 136 2.30 -28.04 21.43
CA ALA A 136 2.04 -28.50 22.79
C ALA A 136 0.53 -28.69 23.07
#